data_AF-A0A967P2U1-F1
#
_entry.id   AF-A0A967P2U1-F1
#
_cell.length_a   1.000
_cell.length_b   1.000
_cell.length_c   1.000
_cell.angle_alpha   90.00
_cell.angle_beta   90.00
_cell.angle_gamma   90.00
#
_symmetry.space_group_name_H-M   'P 1'
#
loop_
_entity.id
_entity.type
_entity.pdbx_description
1 polymer ?
#
loop_
_entity_poly.entity_id
_entity_poly.type
_entity_poly.pdbx_seq_one_letter_code
_entity_poly.pdbx_strand_id
1 'polypeptide(L)' 'MAEHRTEQASAFTDTERALLSRYVTNTDGSVFALTNLPEVIKGALFSRYSRSTRGLRELLLREFIDDP' A
#
# COMPACT_ATOMS: atom_id res chain seq x y z
N MET A 1 11.59 20.01 -7.93
CA MET A 1 12.02 19.10 -6.86
C MET A 1 10.80 18.85 -5.99
N ALA A 2 10.01 17.83 -6.29
CA ALA A 2 8.78 17.55 -5.53
C ALA A 2 9.16 16.73 -4.30
N GLU A 3 9.22 17.41 -3.16
CA GLU A 3 9.38 16.81 -1.84
C GLU A 3 8.14 15.95 -1.53
N HIS A 4 8.17 14.67 -1.90
CA HIS A 4 7.21 13.69 -1.39
C HIS A 4 7.54 13.44 0.08
N ARG A 5 6.95 14.27 0.95
CA ARG A 5 6.94 14.12 2.41
C ARG A 5 6.48 12.69 2.75
N THR A 6 7.42 11.83 3.10
CA THR A 6 7.18 10.50 3.67
C THR A 6 6.62 10.67 5.08
N GLU A 7 5.34 10.99 5.18
CA GLU A 7 4.68 11.11 6.46
C GLU A 7 3.32 10.46 6.37
N GLN A 8 3.29 9.13 6.47
CA GLN A 8 2.15 8.33 6.92
C GLN A 8 2.71 6.98 7.42
N ALA A 9 3.55 7.02 8.47
CA ALA A 9 3.96 5.81 9.19
C ALA A 9 2.95 5.40 10.29
N SER A 10 1.86 6.15 10.47
CA SER A 10 1.02 6.01 11.65
C SER A 10 -0.48 6.19 11.36
N ALA A 11 -1.15 5.15 10.84
CA ALA A 11 -2.62 5.03 10.94
C ALA A 11 -3.21 3.62 10.70
N PHE A 12 -2.43 2.58 10.35
CA PHE A 12 -3.01 1.23 10.20
C PHE A 12 -3.27 0.61 11.58
N THR A 13 -4.52 0.19 11.82
CA THR A 13 -4.94 -0.63 12.96
C THR A 13 -4.26 -2.01 12.93
N ASP A 14 -4.28 -2.72 14.05
CA ASP A 14 -3.67 -4.05 14.15
C ASP A 14 -4.24 -5.03 13.11
N THR A 15 -5.56 -4.99 12.89
CA THR A 15 -6.25 -5.77 11.86
C THR A 15 -5.77 -5.42 10.45
N GLU A 16 -5.68 -4.12 10.13
CA GLU A 16 -5.21 -3.66 8.82
C GLU A 16 -3.74 -4.03 8.57
N ARG A 17 -2.90 -3.95 9.61
CA ARG A 17 -1.49 -4.40 9.56
C ARG A 17 -1.41 -5.90 9.30
N ALA A 18 -2.23 -6.70 9.99
CA ALA A 18 -2.28 -8.14 9.78
C ALA A 18 -2.73 -8.53 8.37
N LEU A 19 -3.63 -7.76 7.74
CA LEU A 19 -4.03 -7.94 6.35
C LEU A 19 -2.92 -7.52 5.38
N LEU A 20 -2.35 -6.33 5.56
CA LEU A 20 -1.25 -5.83 4.74
C LEU A 20 -0.03 -6.74 4.78
N SER A 21 0.31 -7.29 5.95
CA SER A 21 1.46 -8.19 6.14
C SER A 21 1.40 -9.47 5.28
N ARG A 22 0.24 -9.83 4.73
CA ARG A 22 0.10 -10.95 3.79
C ARG A 22 0.55 -10.62 2.37
N TYR A 23 0.60 -9.33 2.05
CA TYR A 23 0.88 -8.81 0.72
C TYR A 23 2.10 -7.91 0.65
N VAL A 24 2.57 -7.38 1.79
CA VAL A 24 3.79 -6.57 1.88
C VAL A 24 4.78 -7.19 2.87
N THR A 25 6.07 -7.16 2.54
CA THR A 25 7.12 -7.68 3.44
C THR A 25 7.36 -6.80 4.66
N ASN A 26 6.97 -5.52 4.60
CA ASN A 26 7.10 -4.59 5.71
C ASN A 26 5.95 -3.58 5.69
N THR A 27 5.21 -3.45 6.79
CA THR A 27 4.08 -2.52 6.93
C THR A 27 4.50 -1.13 7.40
N ASP A 28 5.63 -1.04 8.10
CA ASP A 28 6.09 0.15 8.83
C ASP A 28 7.29 0.82 8.15
N GLY A 29 8.21 0.01 7.62
CA GLY A 29 9.42 0.48 6.97
C GLY A 29 9.18 1.24 5.67
N SER A 30 10.13 2.14 5.35
CA SER A 30 10.15 2.91 4.10
C SER A 30 10.29 2.04 2.85
N VAL A 31 10.86 0.85 2.99
CA VAL A 31 11.08 -0.12 1.91
C VAL A 31 10.31 -1.40 2.19
N PHE A 32 9.56 -1.87 1.20
CA PHE A 32 8.77 -3.09 1.27
C PHE A 32 8.66 -3.71 -0.14
N ALA A 33 8.42 -5.02 -0.20
CA ALA A 33 8.15 -5.73 -1.44
C ALA A 33 6.69 -6.21 -1.45
N LEU A 34 6.07 -6.15 -2.64
CA LEU A 34 4.75 -6.71 -2.87
C LEU A 34 4.86 -8.20 -3.16
N THR A 35 4.15 -9.02 -2.39
CA THR A 35 4.15 -10.48 -2.49
C THR A 35 2.71 -10.99 -2.51
N ASN A 36 2.51 -12.21 -3.02
CA ASN A 36 1.22 -12.89 -2.97
C ASN A 36 0.02 -12.09 -3.57
N LEU A 37 0.29 -11.18 -4.51
CA LEU A 37 -0.71 -10.36 -5.19
C LEU A 37 -0.87 -10.82 -6.65
N PRO A 38 -2.11 -10.96 -7.16
CA PRO A 38 -2.36 -11.22 -8.58
C PRO A 38 -1.75 -10.13 -9.47
N GLU A 39 -1.33 -10.50 -10.68
CA GLU A 39 -0.72 -9.56 -11.63
C GLU A 39 -1.61 -8.36 -11.99
N VAL A 40 -2.91 -8.61 -12.13
CA VAL A 40 -3.92 -7.58 -12.42
C VAL A 40 -4.00 -6.53 -11.32
N ILE A 41 -3.87 -6.95 -10.06
CA ILE A 41 -3.89 -6.06 -8.89
C ILE A 41 -2.62 -5.22 -8.84
N LYS A 42 -1.45 -5.81 -9.12
CA LYS A 42 -0.18 -5.06 -9.21
C LYS A 42 -0.27 -3.97 -10.28
N GLY A 43 -0.74 -4.31 -11.48
CA GLY A 43 -0.89 -3.35 -12.58
C GLY A 43 -1.87 -2.22 -12.25
N ALA A 44 -3.03 -2.56 -11.69
CA ALA A 44 -4.03 -1.59 -11.27
C ALA A 44 -3.51 -0.67 -10.15
N LEU A 45 -2.83 -1.24 -9.14
CA LEU A 45 -2.25 -0.51 -8.02
C LEU A 45 -1.23 0.52 -8.50
N PHE A 46 -0.26 0.12 -9.34
CA PHE A 46 0.73 1.05 -9.88
C PHE A 46 0.08 2.13 -10.76
N SER A 47 -0.94 1.76 -11.54
CA SER A 47 -1.69 2.71 -12.38
C SER A 47 -2.43 3.76 -11.53
N ARG A 48 -3.04 3.36 -10.40
CA ARG A 48 -3.72 4.25 -9.44
C ARG A 48 -2.72 5.12 -8.68
N TYR A 49 -1.63 4.52 -8.23
CA TYR A 49 -0.55 5.20 -7.51
C TYR A 49 0.05 6.35 -8.35
N SER A 50 0.28 6.13 -9.65
CA SER A 50 0.77 7.18 -10.55
C SER A 50 -0.14 8.41 -10.64
N ARG A 51 -1.43 8.27 -10.31
CA ARG A 51 -2.45 9.33 -10.41
C ARG A 51 -2.89 9.87 -9.06
N SER A 52 -2.36 9.33 -7.97
CA SER A 52 -2.78 9.65 -6.60
C SER A 52 -1.62 10.23 -5.81
N THR A 53 -1.93 11.11 -4.87
CA THR A 53 -0.96 11.62 -3.88
C THR A 53 -0.86 10.72 -2.63
N ARG A 54 -1.71 9.67 -2.56
CA ARG A 54 -1.77 8.70 -1.46
C ARG A 54 -0.64 7.67 -1.52
N GLY A 55 -0.30 7.12 -0.36
CA GLY A 55 0.74 6.09 -0.25
C GLY A 55 0.30 4.78 -0.92
N LEU A 56 1.26 4.05 -1.50
CA LEU A 56 0.97 2.78 -2.18
C LEU A 56 0.36 1.72 -1.24
N ARG A 57 0.77 1.69 0.04
CA ARG A 57 0.20 0.81 1.08
C ARG A 57 -1.25 1.16 1.42
N GLU A 58 -1.56 2.45 1.48
CA GLU A 58 -2.90 2.94 1.76
C GLU A 58 -3.86 2.61 0.62
N LEU A 59 -3.43 2.83 -0.63
CA LEU A 59 -4.20 2.43 -1.81
C LEU A 59 -4.45 0.93 -1.84
N LEU A 60 -3.42 0.11 -1.59
CA LEU A 60 -3.56 -1.34 -1.52
C LEU A 60 -4.59 -1.75 -0.47
N LEU A 61 -4.51 -1.20 0.75
CA LEU A 61 -5.44 -1.53 1.81
C LEU A 61 -6.87 -1.08 1.45
N ARG A 62 -7.06 0.19 1.11
CA ARG A 62 -8.40 0.79 0.96
C ARG A 62 -9.12 0.40 -0.31
N GLU A 63 -8.42 0.27 -1.43
CA GLU A 63 -9.04 0.03 -2.74
C GLU A 63 -8.99 -1.43 -3.21
N PHE A 64 -8.24 -2.30 -2.52
CA PHE A 64 -8.07 -3.70 -2.95
C PHE A 64 -8.24 -4.74 -1.83
N ILE A 65 -8.14 -4.36 -0.56
CA ILE A 65 -8.27 -5.28 0.58
C ILE A 65 -9.54 -5.02 1.39
N ASP A 66 -9.85 -3.75 1.68
CA ASP A 66 -10.98 -3.29 2.50
C ASP A 66 -12.29 -3.25 1.68
N ASP A 67 -12.19 -2.96 0.37
CA ASP A 67 -13.31 -2.96 -0.59
C ASP A 67 -12.97 -3.96 -1.72
N PRO A 68 -13.54 -5.19 -1.71
CA PRO A 68 -13.23 -6.24 -2.68
C PRO A 68 -13.92 -6.08 -4.05
#